data_AF-A0A939FSD7-F1
#
_entry.id   AF-A0A939FSD7-F1
#
_cell.length_a   1.000
_cell.length_b   1.000
_cell.length_c   1.000
_cell.angle_alpha   90.00
_cell.angle_beta   90.00
_cell.angle_gamma   90.00
#
_symmetry.space_group_name_H-M   'P 1'
#
loop_
_entity.id
_entity.type
_entity.pdbx_description
1 polymer ?
#
loop_
_entity_poly.entity_id
_entity_poly.type
_entity_poly.pdbx_seq_one_letter_code
_entity_poly.pdbx_strand_id
1 'polypeptide(L)'
;MPVPSAIDHRARGYSLGLAYWLAQASDLAYKDEATIEKQARQWGFEKVRHHHTRFGQSLFFTGHSLGGALAMLAGARLYLEDPKLLADGVYTYGQPRTCDRLLAEAYNKGFKQRMFRFVNNNDVVPTLPPEPAYTHVDTLRYLGSDGRLREKTSLFGNLADHARGYTADALAPAGDGVRDHSIHQYIAALEKNLA
;
A
#
# COMPACT_ATOMS: atom_id res chain seq x y z
N MET A 1 8.72 19.88 -3.63
CA MET A 1 8.32 20.38 -2.30
C MET A 1 9.19 19.72 -1.23
N PRO A 2 9.59 20.39 -0.14
CA PRO A 2 10.32 19.71 0.92
C PRO A 2 9.50 18.53 1.48
N VAL A 3 10.16 17.44 1.86
CA VAL A 3 9.53 16.30 2.54
C VAL A 3 8.72 16.84 3.73
N PRO A 4 7.44 16.45 3.90
CA PRO A 4 6.62 16.97 4.99
C PRO A 4 7.30 16.72 6.33
N SER A 5 7.33 17.74 7.20
CA SER A 5 7.93 17.65 8.54
C SER A 5 7.01 16.99 9.57
N ALA A 6 5.71 16.86 9.26
CA ALA A 6 4.71 16.21 10.09
C ALA A 6 3.62 15.54 9.26
N ILE A 7 2.90 14.60 9.86
CA ILE A 7 1.72 13.96 9.27
C ILE A 7 0.52 14.91 9.31
N ASP A 8 -0.20 15.05 8.20
CA ASP A 8 -1.45 15.83 8.19
C ASP A 8 -2.61 14.99 8.75
N HIS A 9 -2.92 15.20 10.02
CA HIS A 9 -4.02 14.50 10.72
C HIS A 9 -5.42 14.80 10.18
N ARG A 10 -5.55 15.76 9.24
CA ARG A 10 -6.83 16.12 8.61
C ARG A 10 -7.07 15.42 7.27
N ALA A 11 -6.10 14.64 6.79
CA ALA A 11 -6.23 13.93 5.53
C ALA A 11 -7.45 12.98 5.54
N ARG A 12 -8.28 13.05 4.49
CA ARG A 12 -9.49 12.23 4.28
C ARG A 12 -9.42 11.32 3.05
N GLY A 13 -8.29 11.33 2.35
CA GLY A 13 -8.12 10.67 1.06
C GLY A 13 -6.66 10.66 0.62
N TYR A 14 -6.44 10.45 -0.67
CA TYR A 14 -5.09 10.34 -1.21
C TYR A 14 -4.31 11.65 -1.13
N SER A 15 -3.09 11.56 -0.61
CA SER A 15 -2.02 12.51 -0.88
C SER A 15 -0.68 11.78 -0.89
N LEU A 16 0.28 12.29 -1.67
CA LEU A 16 1.62 11.71 -1.69
C LEU A 16 2.31 11.84 -0.32
N GLY A 17 2.07 12.92 0.41
CA GLY A 17 2.58 13.11 1.77
C GLY A 17 2.04 12.09 2.75
N LEU A 18 0.74 11.76 2.67
CA LEU A 18 0.16 10.68 3.49
C LEU A 18 0.73 9.32 3.09
N ALA A 19 0.89 9.06 1.79
CA ALA A 19 1.52 7.82 1.30
C ALA A 19 2.97 7.68 1.81
N TYR A 20 3.73 8.77 1.90
CA TYR A 20 5.06 8.76 2.51
C TYR A 20 5.01 8.37 3.99
N TRP A 21 4.17 9.04 4.78
CA TRP A 21 4.06 8.75 6.22
C TRP A 21 3.54 7.35 6.53
N LEU A 22 2.62 6.82 5.72
CA LEU A 22 2.14 5.44 5.88
C LEU A 22 3.19 4.39 5.48
N ALA A 23 4.12 4.72 4.57
CA ALA A 23 5.29 3.89 4.29
C ALA A 23 6.26 3.88 5.49
N GLN A 24 6.50 5.04 6.11
CA GLN A 24 7.29 5.15 7.34
C GLN A 24 6.65 4.34 8.48
N ALA A 25 5.33 4.42 8.64
CA ALA A 25 4.60 3.61 9.63
C ALA A 25 4.73 2.10 9.36
N SER A 26 4.80 1.70 8.09
CA SER A 26 5.01 0.30 7.70
C SER A 26 6.41 -0.22 8.07
N ASP A 27 7.45 0.61 8.01
CA ASP A 27 8.79 0.23 8.52
C ASP A 27 8.80 0.11 10.05
N LEU A 28 8.12 1.03 10.75
CA LEU A 28 8.03 1.00 12.21
C LEU A 28 7.42 -0.28 12.77
N ALA A 29 6.49 -0.91 12.05
CA ALA A 29 5.83 -2.14 12.48
C ALA A 29 6.79 -3.32 12.72
N TYR A 30 8.03 -3.24 12.23
CA TYR A 30 9.07 -4.25 12.41
C TYR A 30 10.12 -3.91 13.50
N LYS A 31 9.97 -2.77 14.19
CA LYS A 31 10.92 -2.32 15.23
C LYS A 31 10.45 -2.74 16.63
N ASP A 32 11.32 -2.56 17.61
CA ASP A 32 10.97 -2.72 19.02
C ASP A 32 10.03 -1.62 19.53
N GLU A 33 9.33 -1.91 20.62
CA GLU A 33 8.32 -1.03 21.24
C GLU A 33 8.89 0.36 21.60
N ALA A 34 10.11 0.43 22.14
CA ALA A 34 10.71 1.69 22.56
C ALA A 34 11.01 2.59 21.34
N THR A 35 11.47 2.01 20.24
CA THR A 35 11.66 2.71 18.97
C THR A 35 10.33 3.24 18.41
N ILE A 36 9.28 2.43 18.44
CA ILE A 36 7.94 2.81 17.96
C ILE A 36 7.39 3.98 18.78
N GLU A 37 7.38 3.88 20.11
CA GLU A 37 6.85 4.94 20.98
C GLU A 37 7.60 6.26 20.81
N LYS A 38 8.93 6.21 20.70
CA LYS A 38 9.76 7.39 20.47
C LYS A 38 9.40 8.06 19.15
N GLN A 39 9.27 7.29 18.07
CA GLN A 39 8.95 7.85 16.75
C GLN A 39 7.51 8.41 16.70
N ALA A 40 6.55 7.70 17.29
CA ALA A 40 5.15 8.15 17.35
C ALA A 40 5.01 9.49 18.07
N ARG A 41 5.75 9.71 19.18
CA ARG A 41 5.78 11.00 19.89
C ARG A 41 6.33 12.14 19.01
N GLN A 42 7.38 11.87 18.23
CA GLN A 42 7.91 12.87 17.29
C GLN A 42 6.91 13.24 16.19
N TRP A 43 6.01 12.32 15.83
CA TRP A 43 4.90 12.58 14.90
C TRP A 43 3.67 13.22 15.56
N GLY A 44 3.74 13.56 16.86
CA GLY A 44 2.65 14.19 17.61
C GLY A 44 1.68 13.21 18.29
N PHE A 45 1.96 11.91 18.30
CA PHE A 45 1.15 10.90 18.99
C PHE A 45 1.72 10.62 20.39
N GLU A 46 1.23 11.33 21.40
CA GLU A 46 1.75 11.21 22.77
C GLU A 46 1.25 9.99 23.55
N LYS A 47 0.18 9.31 23.09
CA LYS A 47 -0.49 8.22 23.83
C LYS A 47 -1.01 7.14 22.88
N VAL A 48 -0.78 5.87 23.22
CA VAL A 48 -1.46 4.71 22.63
C VAL A 48 -2.76 4.47 23.42
N ARG A 49 -3.88 4.27 22.72
CA ARG A 49 -5.20 4.01 23.34
C ARG A 49 -5.95 2.94 22.55
N HIS A 50 -6.57 2.00 23.25
CA HIS A 50 -7.60 1.14 22.68
C HIS A 50 -8.93 1.91 22.70
N HIS A 51 -9.50 2.17 21.52
CA HIS A 51 -10.76 2.91 21.40
C HIS A 51 -11.87 2.04 20.82
N HIS A 52 -12.99 1.97 21.54
CA HIS A 52 -14.29 1.66 20.96
C HIS A 52 -14.99 3.01 20.73
N THR A 53 -15.06 3.46 19.48
CA THR A 53 -15.67 4.76 19.12
C THR A 53 -16.74 4.59 18.05
N ARG A 54 -17.68 5.54 18.00
CA ARG A 54 -18.47 5.80 16.79
C ARG A 54 -17.51 6.48 15.80
N PHE A 55 -17.39 5.98 14.57
CA PHE A 55 -16.40 6.37 13.56
C PHE A 55 -16.49 7.88 13.17
N GLY A 56 -15.91 8.77 13.99
CA GLY A 56 -15.80 10.21 13.70
C GLY A 56 -14.40 10.66 13.29
N GLN A 57 -13.42 9.75 13.31
CA GLN A 57 -12.04 9.99 12.90
C GLN A 57 -11.74 9.20 11.62
N SER A 58 -10.76 9.68 10.84
CA SER A 58 -10.32 8.90 9.67
C SER A 58 -9.56 7.67 10.10
N LEU A 59 -9.82 6.56 9.40
CA LEU A 59 -9.18 5.27 9.57
C LEU A 59 -8.38 4.93 8.32
N PHE A 60 -7.08 4.69 8.49
CA PHE A 60 -6.21 4.23 7.42
C PHE A 60 -5.56 2.89 7.81
N PHE A 61 -5.55 1.95 6.88
CA PHE A 61 -4.76 0.73 7.00
C PHE A 61 -3.50 0.84 6.15
N THR A 62 -2.39 0.34 6.67
CA THR A 62 -1.15 0.30 5.90
C THR A 62 -0.28 -0.89 6.25
N GLY A 63 0.58 -1.28 5.32
CA GLY A 63 1.59 -2.29 5.56
C GLY A 63 2.48 -2.53 4.36
N HIS A 64 3.65 -3.09 4.65
CA HIS A 64 4.64 -3.54 3.68
C HIS A 64 4.64 -5.06 3.57
N SER A 65 4.91 -5.62 2.39
CA SER A 65 5.04 -7.07 2.18
C SER A 65 3.81 -7.85 2.70
N LEU A 66 4.01 -8.86 3.55
CA LEU A 66 2.94 -9.55 4.29
C LEU A 66 2.01 -8.58 5.03
N GLY A 67 2.54 -7.54 5.67
CA GLY A 67 1.74 -6.50 6.33
C GLY A 67 0.83 -5.76 5.35
N GLY A 68 1.25 -5.59 4.10
CA GLY A 68 0.42 -5.03 3.03
C GLY A 68 -0.76 -5.95 2.68
N ALA A 69 -0.55 -7.26 2.60
CA ALA A 69 -1.64 -8.23 2.42
C ALA A 69 -2.62 -8.19 3.60
N LEU A 70 -2.12 -8.13 4.83
CA LEU A 70 -2.94 -8.03 6.04
C LEU A 70 -3.73 -6.72 6.10
N ALA A 71 -3.14 -5.58 5.72
CA ALA A 71 -3.83 -4.29 5.66
C ALA A 71 -5.01 -4.31 4.67
N MET A 72 -4.81 -4.93 3.50
CA MET A 72 -5.87 -5.11 2.51
C MET A 72 -6.97 -6.05 3.02
N LEU A 73 -6.61 -7.18 3.64
CA LEU A 73 -7.58 -8.10 4.26
C LEU A 73 -8.35 -7.45 5.42
N ALA A 74 -7.70 -6.60 6.22
CA ALA A 74 -8.35 -5.84 7.29
C ALA A 74 -9.40 -4.88 6.72
N GLY A 75 -9.06 -4.14 5.65
CA GLY A 75 -10.02 -3.32 4.92
C GLY A 75 -11.19 -4.16 4.37
N ALA A 76 -10.89 -5.32 3.77
CA ALA A 76 -11.90 -6.22 3.21
C ALA A 76 -12.86 -6.71 4.30
N ARG A 77 -12.31 -7.19 5.42
CA ARG A 77 -13.09 -7.69 6.56
C ARG A 77 -14.02 -6.61 7.09
N LEU A 78 -13.50 -5.40 7.32
CA LEU A 78 -14.29 -4.27 7.81
C LEU A 78 -15.51 -3.99 6.92
N TYR A 79 -15.29 -3.90 5.60
CA TYR A 79 -16.35 -3.61 4.64
C TYR A 79 -17.34 -4.76 4.44
N LEU A 80 -16.87 -6.01 4.42
CA LEU A 80 -17.71 -7.17 4.19
C LEU A 80 -18.56 -7.53 5.42
N GLU A 81 -18.09 -7.22 6.63
CA GLU A 81 -18.89 -7.36 7.85
C GLU A 81 -19.97 -6.28 7.98
N ASP A 82 -19.65 -5.02 7.67
CA ASP A 82 -20.63 -3.93 7.58
C ASP A 82 -20.25 -2.97 6.44
N PRO A 83 -21.00 -2.96 5.32
CA PRO A 83 -20.73 -2.08 4.19
C PRO A 83 -20.81 -0.57 4.52
N LYS A 84 -21.37 -0.18 5.67
CA LYS A 84 -21.38 1.21 6.15
C LYS A 84 -20.05 1.61 6.79
N LEU A 85 -19.21 0.64 7.13
CA LEU A 85 -17.89 0.84 7.70
C LEU A 85 -16.84 0.72 6.59
N LEU A 86 -16.23 1.85 6.25
CA LEU A 86 -15.15 1.92 5.27
C LEU A 86 -13.98 2.66 5.89
N ALA A 87 -12.77 2.10 5.70
CA ALA A 87 -11.56 2.87 5.95
C ALA A 87 -11.46 4.01 4.93
N ASP A 88 -10.95 5.17 5.36
CA ASP A 88 -10.68 6.31 4.50
C ASP A 88 -9.67 5.97 3.40
N GLY A 89 -8.73 5.07 3.70
CA GLY A 89 -7.83 4.49 2.69
C GLY A 89 -7.03 3.28 3.19
N VAL A 90 -6.57 2.48 2.23
CA VAL A 90 -5.71 1.32 2.43
C VAL A 90 -4.48 1.50 1.56
N TYR A 91 -3.31 1.58 2.19
CA TYR A 91 -2.03 1.89 1.53
C TYR A 91 -1.07 0.73 1.70
N THR A 92 -0.67 0.10 0.61
CA THR A 92 0.16 -1.10 0.69
C THR A 92 1.42 -0.96 -0.17
N TYR A 93 2.53 -1.50 0.31
CA TYR A 93 3.85 -1.39 -0.33
C TYR A 93 4.41 -2.78 -0.56
N GLY A 94 4.63 -3.17 -1.81
CA GLY A 94 5.15 -4.50 -2.13
C GLY A 94 4.21 -5.64 -1.70
N GLN A 95 2.91 -5.37 -1.65
CA GLN A 95 1.90 -6.36 -1.27
C GLN A 95 1.88 -7.54 -2.27
N PRO A 96 1.96 -8.80 -1.82
CA PRO A 96 1.74 -9.98 -2.67
C PRO A 96 0.26 -10.09 -3.09
N ARG A 97 -0.02 -10.87 -4.15
CA ARG A 97 -1.41 -11.20 -4.53
C ARG A 97 -2.11 -11.87 -3.34
N THR A 98 -3.28 -11.36 -2.99
CA THR A 98 -3.96 -11.71 -1.72
C THR A 98 -5.36 -12.28 -1.95
N CYS A 99 -5.96 -12.02 -3.11
CA CYS A 99 -7.35 -12.33 -3.37
C CYS A 99 -7.48 -13.45 -4.39
N ASP A 100 -8.55 -14.23 -4.31
CA ASP A 100 -9.11 -14.84 -5.52
C ASP A 100 -9.89 -13.76 -6.32
N ARG A 101 -10.44 -14.13 -7.48
CA ARG A 101 -11.21 -13.17 -8.31
C ARG A 101 -12.45 -12.64 -7.60
N LEU A 102 -13.15 -13.48 -6.82
CA LEU A 102 -14.40 -13.10 -6.15
C LEU A 102 -14.16 -12.04 -5.07
N LEU A 103 -13.13 -12.24 -4.24
CA LEU A 103 -12.73 -11.27 -3.22
C LEU A 103 -12.21 -9.98 -3.86
N ALA A 104 -11.43 -10.07 -4.93
CA ALA A 104 -10.95 -8.88 -5.64
C ALA A 104 -12.12 -8.04 -6.16
N GLU A 105 -13.08 -8.66 -6.84
CA GLU A 105 -14.28 -7.99 -7.35
C GLU A 105 -15.14 -7.36 -6.23
N ALA A 106 -15.33 -8.07 -5.12
CA ALA A 106 -16.07 -7.55 -3.97
C ALA A 106 -15.35 -6.35 -3.32
N TYR A 107 -14.03 -6.45 -3.16
CA TYR A 107 -13.20 -5.40 -2.58
C TYR A 107 -13.19 -4.14 -3.46
N ASN A 108 -13.02 -4.30 -4.77
CA ASN A 108 -12.96 -3.18 -5.73
C ASN A 108 -14.26 -2.36 -5.76
N LYS A 109 -15.42 -2.98 -5.47
CA LYS A 109 -16.70 -2.28 -5.32
C LYS A 109 -16.70 -1.33 -4.11
N GLY A 110 -16.18 -1.77 -2.97
CA GLY A 110 -16.16 -0.99 -1.72
C GLY A 110 -15.02 0.03 -1.63
N PHE A 111 -13.84 -0.32 -2.16
CA PHE A 111 -12.60 0.45 -1.99
C PHE A 111 -12.15 1.21 -3.24
N LYS A 112 -13.05 1.43 -4.20
CA LYS A 112 -12.77 2.29 -5.34
C LYS A 112 -12.30 3.67 -4.86
N GLN A 113 -11.15 4.14 -5.36
CA GLN A 113 -10.49 5.39 -4.92
C GLN A 113 -10.05 5.42 -3.44
N ARG A 114 -10.01 4.27 -2.76
CA ARG A 114 -9.55 4.12 -1.38
C ARG A 114 -8.43 3.10 -1.23
N MET A 115 -8.24 2.24 -2.23
CA MET A 115 -7.09 1.35 -2.30
C MET A 115 -5.92 2.00 -3.05
N PHE A 116 -4.75 2.03 -2.42
CA PHE A 116 -3.52 2.60 -2.98
C PHE A 116 -2.39 1.58 -2.85
N ARG A 117 -2.23 0.74 -3.88
CA ARG A 117 -1.22 -0.31 -3.93
C ARG A 117 0.03 0.18 -4.65
N PHE A 118 1.16 0.19 -3.95
CA PHE A 118 2.46 0.61 -4.47
C PHE A 118 3.34 -0.60 -4.82
N VAL A 119 3.94 -0.56 -6.01
CA VAL A 119 4.95 -1.54 -6.46
C VAL A 119 6.19 -0.78 -6.92
N ASN A 120 7.35 -1.22 -6.46
CA ASN A 120 8.62 -0.59 -6.74
C ASN A 120 9.42 -1.41 -7.75
N ASN A 121 9.70 -0.83 -8.90
CA ASN A 121 10.59 -1.36 -9.94
C ASN A 121 10.46 -2.88 -10.13
N ASN A 122 11.52 -3.63 -9.79
CA ASN A 122 11.61 -5.08 -9.99
C ASN A 122 11.22 -5.87 -8.73
N ASP A 123 10.49 -5.27 -7.78
CA ASP A 123 9.98 -5.99 -6.61
C ASP A 123 9.19 -7.24 -7.04
N VAL A 124 9.73 -8.39 -6.65
CA VAL A 124 9.20 -9.71 -6.99
C VAL A 124 7.98 -10.10 -6.14
N VAL A 125 7.82 -9.55 -4.94
CA VAL A 125 6.77 -9.99 -4.01
C VAL A 125 5.35 -9.75 -4.54
N PRO A 126 5.04 -8.60 -5.17
CA PRO A 126 3.76 -8.39 -5.86
C PRO A 126 3.48 -9.37 -6.99
N THR A 127 4.47 -10.13 -7.46
CA THR A 127 4.31 -11.17 -8.49
C THR A 127 4.00 -12.54 -7.91
N LEU A 128 3.83 -12.66 -6.59
CA LEU A 128 3.55 -13.90 -5.89
C LEU A 128 2.27 -13.77 -5.04
N PRO A 129 1.51 -14.87 -4.84
CA PRO A 129 1.55 -16.11 -5.62
C PRO A 129 1.17 -15.87 -7.10
N PRO A 130 1.47 -16.80 -8.03
CA PRO A 130 1.13 -16.64 -9.44
C PRO A 130 -0.38 -16.58 -9.73
N GLU A 131 -0.74 -15.90 -10.81
CA GLU A 131 -2.08 -16.01 -11.42
C GLU A 131 -2.29 -17.39 -12.06
N PRO A 132 -3.54 -17.86 -12.24
CA PRO A 132 -4.81 -17.17 -11.95
C PRO A 132 -5.40 -17.46 -10.56
N ALA A 133 -4.76 -18.33 -9.76
CA ALA A 133 -5.30 -18.72 -8.46
C ALA A 133 -5.40 -17.54 -7.47
N TYR A 134 -4.43 -16.61 -7.55
CA TYR A 134 -4.44 -15.36 -6.80
C TYR A 134 -4.33 -14.20 -7.77
N THR A 135 -5.07 -13.11 -7.51
CA THR A 135 -5.06 -11.88 -8.30
C THR A 135 -4.96 -10.65 -7.39
N HIS A 136 -4.70 -9.50 -7.99
CA HIS A 136 -4.67 -8.22 -7.31
C HIS A 136 -6.04 -7.54 -7.35
N VAL A 137 -6.26 -6.63 -6.40
CA VAL A 137 -7.31 -5.62 -6.46
C VAL A 137 -6.97 -4.54 -7.49
N ASP A 138 -7.97 -3.83 -7.97
CA ASP A 138 -7.81 -2.78 -8.97
C ASP A 138 -7.14 -1.56 -8.31
N THR A 139 -6.25 -0.91 -9.05
CA THR A 139 -5.38 0.23 -8.66
C THR A 139 -3.93 -0.20 -8.43
N LEU A 140 -3.04 0.40 -9.22
CA LEU A 140 -1.60 0.26 -9.09
C LEU A 140 -0.94 1.63 -9.20
N ARG A 141 -0.10 1.94 -8.22
CA ARG A 141 0.84 3.05 -8.24
C ARG A 141 2.25 2.47 -8.39
N TYR A 142 2.86 2.68 -9.54
CA TYR A 142 4.15 2.09 -9.88
C TYR A 142 5.27 3.11 -9.69
N LEU A 143 6.28 2.75 -8.91
CA LEU A 143 7.53 3.51 -8.77
C LEU A 143 8.52 2.92 -9.78
N GLY A 144 8.90 3.70 -10.80
CA GLY A 144 9.84 3.24 -11.83
C GLY A 144 11.28 3.15 -11.34
N SER A 145 12.17 2.55 -12.14
CA SER A 145 13.62 2.55 -11.90
C SER A 145 14.22 3.96 -11.81
N ASP A 146 13.59 4.95 -12.46
CA ASP A 146 13.93 6.37 -12.33
C ASP A 146 13.43 7.00 -11.01
N GLY A 147 12.79 6.20 -10.14
CA GLY A 147 12.16 6.61 -8.89
C GLY A 147 10.91 7.45 -9.07
N ARG A 148 10.36 7.60 -10.29
CA ARG A 148 9.16 8.41 -10.53
C ARG A 148 7.89 7.60 -10.30
N LEU A 149 6.94 8.19 -9.61
CA LEU A 149 5.61 7.63 -9.37
C LEU A 149 4.74 7.77 -10.62
N ARG A 150 4.14 6.66 -11.04
CA ARG A 150 3.23 6.56 -12.18
C ARG A 150 1.94 5.89 -11.74
N GLU A 151 0.82 6.54 -11.99
CA GLU A 151 -0.49 5.96 -11.73
C GLU A 151 -0.91 5.10 -12.93
N LYS A 152 -1.13 3.82 -12.68
CA LYS A 152 -1.73 2.91 -13.66
C LYS A 152 -3.13 2.56 -13.16
N THR A 153 -4.11 3.31 -13.64
CA THR A 153 -5.51 2.93 -13.46
C THR A 153 -5.76 1.73 -14.38
N SER A 154 -5.89 0.55 -13.80
CA SER A 154 -6.46 -0.59 -14.52
C SER A 154 -7.95 -0.30 -14.69
N LEU A 155 -8.28 0.44 -15.75
CA LEU A 155 -9.66 0.66 -16.15
C LEU A 155 -10.09 -0.63 -16.86
N PHE A 156 -10.84 -1.47 -16.13
CA PHE A 156 -11.54 -2.67 -16.57
C PHE A 156 -11.64 -2.90 -18.09
N GLY A 157 -11.21 -4.09 -18.50
CA GLY A 157 -11.65 -4.73 -19.73
C GLY A 157 -10.58 -4.79 -20.81
N ASN A 158 -9.78 -5.85 -20.79
CA ASN A 158 -9.51 -6.62 -22.00
C ASN A 158 -8.78 -7.92 -21.66
N LEU A 159 -9.43 -9.04 -21.98
CA LEU A 159 -8.79 -10.33 -22.26
C LEU A 159 -7.61 -10.23 -23.24
N ALA A 160 -7.41 -9.08 -23.90
CA ALA A 160 -6.33 -8.80 -24.83
C ALA A 160 -5.03 -8.24 -24.20
N ASP A 161 -5.00 -7.81 -22.93
CA ASP A 161 -3.77 -7.27 -22.31
C ASP A 161 -2.90 -8.33 -21.63
N HIS A 162 -3.39 -9.57 -21.50
CA HIS A 162 -2.59 -10.70 -21.00
C HIS A 162 -1.45 -11.13 -21.93
N ALA A 163 -1.32 -10.55 -23.13
CA ALA A 163 -0.32 -10.98 -24.11
C ALA A 163 0.96 -10.11 -24.17
N ARG A 164 1.01 -8.92 -23.53
CA ARG A 164 2.12 -7.96 -23.81
C ARG A 164 2.83 -7.35 -22.60
N GLY A 165 2.52 -7.74 -21.37
CA GLY A 165 3.06 -7.08 -20.18
C GLY A 165 4.24 -7.75 -19.46
N TYR A 166 4.56 -9.03 -19.76
CA TYR A 166 5.38 -9.86 -18.86
C TYR A 166 6.71 -10.38 -19.42
N THR A 167 7.26 -9.75 -20.47
CA THR A 167 8.49 -10.27 -21.11
C THR A 167 9.67 -9.31 -21.15
N ALA A 168 9.63 -8.17 -20.47
CA ALA A 168 10.78 -7.25 -20.46
C ALA A 168 11.72 -7.40 -19.25
N ASP A 169 11.34 -8.05 -18.14
CA ASP A 169 12.23 -8.19 -16.96
C ASP A 169 12.00 -9.47 -16.14
N ALA A 170 11.58 -10.57 -16.78
CA ALA A 170 11.57 -11.89 -16.15
C ALA A 170 12.97 -12.48 -15.88
N LEU A 171 14.03 -11.69 -16.16
CA LEU A 171 15.44 -12.05 -16.02
C LEU A 171 16.22 -11.10 -15.09
N ALA A 172 15.55 -10.22 -14.35
CA ALA A 172 16.22 -9.43 -13.32
C ALA A 172 16.87 -10.40 -12.30
N PRO A 173 18.15 -10.22 -11.93
CA PRO A 173 18.80 -11.09 -10.94
C PRO A 173 17.94 -11.15 -9.69
N ALA A 174 17.71 -12.35 -9.13
CA ALA A 174 16.88 -12.51 -7.93
C ALA A 174 17.29 -11.57 -6.77
N GLY A 175 18.55 -11.14 -6.73
CA GLY A 175 19.05 -10.12 -5.78
C GLY A 175 18.48 -8.71 -5.98
N ASP A 176 18.25 -8.27 -7.22
CA ASP A 176 17.68 -6.95 -7.50
C ASP A 176 16.20 -6.88 -7.09
N GLY A 177 15.42 -7.94 -7.32
CA GLY A 177 14.02 -7.98 -6.94
C GLY A 177 13.79 -8.03 -5.42
N VAL A 178 14.66 -8.71 -4.67
CA VAL A 178 14.61 -8.70 -3.20
C VAL A 178 15.07 -7.35 -2.64
N ARG A 179 16.04 -6.67 -3.29
CA ARG A 179 16.46 -5.33 -2.89
C ARG A 179 15.34 -4.31 -3.07
N ASP A 180 14.69 -4.33 -4.23
CA ASP A 180 13.61 -3.39 -4.58
C ASP A 180 12.36 -3.61 -3.71
N HIS A 181 12.22 -4.80 -3.13
CA HIS A 181 11.19 -5.10 -2.14
C HIS A 181 11.36 -4.36 -0.82
N SER A 182 12.57 -3.91 -0.44
CA SER A 182 12.79 -3.27 0.87
C SER A 182 11.96 -1.99 1.02
N ILE A 183 11.25 -1.84 2.15
CA ILE A 183 10.44 -0.64 2.46
C ILE A 183 11.24 0.66 2.36
N HIS A 184 12.55 0.62 2.62
CA HIS A 184 13.43 1.78 2.50
C HIS A 184 13.53 2.29 1.05
N GLN A 185 13.46 1.40 0.05
CA GLN A 185 13.46 1.81 -1.37
C GLN A 185 12.14 2.48 -1.75
N TYR A 186 11.01 2.00 -1.21
CA TYR A 186 9.72 2.66 -1.36
C TYR A 186 9.71 4.05 -0.75
N ILE A 187 10.21 4.18 0.49
CA ILE A 187 10.30 5.47 1.20
C ILE A 187 11.17 6.44 0.40
N ALA A 188 12.37 6.04 -0.02
CA ALA A 188 13.27 6.89 -0.80
C ALA A 188 12.67 7.33 -2.14
N ALA A 189 11.96 6.43 -2.83
CA ALA A 189 11.28 6.77 -4.07
C ALA A 189 10.12 7.74 -3.83
N LEU A 190 9.34 7.58 -2.75
CA LEU A 190 8.27 8.51 -2.39
C LEU A 190 8.83 9.90 -2.03
N GLU A 191 9.92 9.97 -1.27
CA GLU A 191 10.62 11.23 -0.94
C GLU A 191 11.04 11.97 -2.20
N LYS A 192 11.60 11.25 -3.19
CA LYS A 192 11.99 11.84 -4.47
C LYS A 192 10.82 12.47 -5.24
N ASN A 193 9.61 11.93 -5.11
CA ASN A 193 8.42 12.49 -5.76
C ASN A 193 7.78 13.63 -4.95
N LEU A 194 8.16 13.80 -3.69
CA LEU A 194 7.76 14.95 -2.88
C LEU A 194 8.63 16.17 -3.18
N ALA A 195 9.94 15.95 -3.41
CA ALA A 195 11.00 16.94 -3.65
C ALA A 195 10.72 17.95 -4.76
#